data_AF-A0A117STL6-F1
#
_entry.id   AF-A0A117STL6-F1
#
_cell.length_a   1.000
_cell.length_b   1.000
_cell.length_c   1.000
_cell.angle_alpha   90.00
_cell.angle_beta   90.00
_cell.angle_gamma   90.00
#
_symmetry.space_group_name_H-M   'P 1'
#
loop_
_entity.id
_entity.type
_entity.pdbx_description
1 polymer ?
#
loop_
_entity_poly.entity_id
_entity_poly.type
_entity_poly.pdbx_seq_one_letter_code
_entity_poly.pdbx_strand_id
1 'polypeptide(L)'
;MLIVDVKEIGFSPFGGVNFYANVTGGVYVESIPDSLRELVKDKPLFPSLELARDGWELLDIVDKSPPRRWRSFQSSRGEFVVRVVARSSNGRQNTHYRSPTNEPIYWVYWIYKVSWKPRK
;
A
#
# COMPACT_ATOMS: atom_id res chain seq x y z
N MET A 1 3.58 -4.63 1.84
CA MET A 1 2.17 -4.88 2.22
C MET A 1 2.10 -5.92 3.31
N LEU A 2 1.24 -5.68 4.32
CA LEU A 2 0.92 -6.58 5.42
C LEU A 2 -0.61 -6.63 5.62
N ILE A 3 -1.15 -7.84 5.84
CA ILE A 3 -2.54 -8.02 6.29
C ILE A 3 -2.53 -7.93 7.82
N VAL A 4 -2.96 -6.79 8.35
CA VAL A 4 -2.96 -6.50 9.80
C VAL A 4 -4.04 -7.34 10.49
N ASP A 5 -5.24 -7.36 9.94
CA ASP A 5 -6.38 -8.06 10.52
C ASP A 5 -7.37 -8.55 9.46
N VAL A 6 -8.19 -9.53 9.82
CA VAL A 6 -9.32 -10.01 9.03
C VAL A 6 -10.51 -10.15 9.97
N LYS A 7 -11.65 -9.58 9.59
CA LYS A 7 -12.90 -9.66 10.36
C LYS A 7 -14.01 -10.24 9.52
N GLU A 8 -14.86 -11.06 10.14
CA GLU A 8 -16.16 -11.41 9.57
C GLU A 8 -17.08 -10.20 9.61
N ILE A 9 -17.77 -9.94 8.51
CA ILE A 9 -18.68 -8.78 8.39
C ILE A 9 -20.07 -9.16 7.87
N GLY A 10 -20.38 -10.46 7.78
CA GLY A 10 -21.71 -10.93 7.41
C GLY A 10 -21.68 -12.07 6.39
N PHE A 11 -22.70 -12.13 5.54
CA PHE A 11 -22.90 -13.22 4.59
C PHE A 11 -22.25 -12.94 3.22
N SER A 12 -21.74 -14.01 2.59
CA SER A 12 -21.32 -14.05 1.19
C SER A 12 -21.70 -15.41 0.59
N PRO A 13 -22.04 -15.49 -0.71
CA PRO A 13 -22.24 -16.78 -1.37
C PRO A 13 -20.97 -17.64 -1.44
N PHE A 14 -19.79 -17.08 -1.18
CA PHE A 14 -18.50 -17.80 -1.27
C PHE A 14 -18.12 -18.47 0.07
N GLY A 15 -18.97 -19.40 0.53
CA GLY A 15 -18.77 -20.13 1.79
C GLY A 15 -19.61 -19.64 2.97
N GLY A 16 -20.63 -18.81 2.73
CA GLY A 16 -21.59 -18.39 3.75
C GLY A 16 -21.10 -17.29 4.68
N VAL A 17 -19.91 -16.72 4.44
CA VAL A 17 -19.27 -15.69 5.26
C VAL A 17 -18.48 -14.69 4.41
N ASN A 18 -18.56 -13.41 4.77
CA ASN A 18 -17.88 -12.30 4.14
C ASN A 18 -16.77 -11.75 5.05
N PHE A 19 -15.66 -11.30 4.47
CA PHE A 19 -14.51 -10.80 5.22
C PHE A 19 -14.13 -9.37 4.86
N TYR A 20 -13.83 -8.57 5.88
CA TYR A 20 -13.09 -7.32 5.76
C TYR A 20 -11.63 -7.55 6.13
N ALA A 21 -10.72 -7.29 5.21
CA ALA A 21 -9.28 -7.36 5.48
C ALA A 21 -8.73 -5.96 5.73
N ASN A 22 -8.14 -5.73 6.89
CA ASN A 22 -7.38 -4.53 7.18
C ASN A 22 -5.94 -4.71 6.69
N VAL A 23 -5.52 -3.87 5.75
CA VAL A 23 -4.27 -4.01 5.01
C VAL A 23 -3.50 -2.70 5.05
N THR A 24 -2.20 -2.80 5.33
CA THR A 24 -1.28 -1.67 5.23
C THR A 24 -0.23 -1.90 4.15
N GLY A 25 0.15 -0.81 3.49
CA GLY A 25 1.13 -0.77 2.41
C GLY A 25 1.97 0.49 2.55
N GLY A 26 3.25 0.36 2.25
CA GLY A 26 4.21 1.46 2.23
C GLY A 26 4.97 1.48 0.92
N VAL A 27 5.73 2.54 0.72
CA VAL A 27 6.66 2.70 -0.39
C VAL A 27 8.07 2.71 0.18
N TYR A 28 8.97 2.01 -0.50
CA TYR A 28 10.40 2.05 -0.20
C TYR A 28 11.13 2.46 -1.47
N VAL A 29 12.09 3.36 -1.32
CA VAL A 29 12.92 3.85 -2.42
C VAL A 29 14.15 2.97 -2.49
N GLU A 30 14.23 2.14 -3.54
CA GLU A 30 15.39 1.27 -3.76
C GLU A 30 16.59 2.06 -4.27
N SER A 31 16.35 3.00 -5.18
CA SER A 31 17.37 3.91 -5.70
C SER A 31 16.72 5.19 -6.23
N ILE A 32 17.49 6.28 -6.23
CA ILE A 32 17.17 7.51 -6.93
C ILE A 32 18.40 7.96 -7.74
N PRO A 33 18.20 8.59 -8.91
CA PRO A 33 19.26 9.28 -9.61
C PRO A 33 19.91 10.37 -8.74
N ASP A 34 21.22 10.57 -8.90
CA ASP A 34 21.96 11.60 -8.16
C ASP A 34 21.40 13.01 -8.39
N SER A 35 20.90 13.29 -9.59
CA SER A 35 20.25 14.57 -9.90
C SER A 35 19.03 14.86 -9.02
N LEU A 36 18.21 13.84 -8.71
CA LEU A 36 17.07 13.99 -7.79
C LEU A 36 17.53 14.13 -6.34
N ARG A 37 18.61 13.44 -5.96
CA ARG A 37 19.21 13.56 -4.62
C ARG A 37 19.71 14.98 -4.38
N GLU A 38 20.46 15.53 -5.35
CA GLU A 38 20.96 16.90 -5.29
C GLU A 38 19.84 17.94 -5.31
N LEU A 39 18.75 17.68 -6.04
CA LEU A 39 17.59 18.58 -6.11
C LEU A 39 16.92 18.78 -4.74
N VAL A 40 16.89 17.75 -3.90
CA VAL A 40 16.17 17.78 -2.62
C VAL A 40 17.07 17.96 -1.40
N LYS A 41 18.40 17.92 -1.54
CA LYS A 41 19.35 17.88 -0.42
C LYS A 41 19.17 19.01 0.61
N ASP A 42 18.89 20.23 0.13
CA ASP A 42 18.75 21.44 0.96
C ASP A 42 17.28 21.78 1.27
N LYS A 43 16.34 20.89 0.91
CA LYS A 43 14.91 21.10 1.15
C LYS A 43 14.57 20.84 2.62
N PRO A 44 13.49 21.45 3.13
CA PRO A 44 12.99 21.13 4.46
C PRO A 44 12.59 19.66 4.57
N LEU A 45 12.70 19.11 5.79
CA LEU A 45 12.16 17.79 6.11
C LEU A 45 10.63 17.79 5.93
N PHE A 46 10.10 16.69 5.41
CA PHE A 46 8.65 16.55 5.22
C PHE A 46 7.88 16.59 6.55
N PRO A 47 6.80 17.38 6.66
CA PRO A 47 5.99 17.44 7.88
C PRO A 47 5.29 16.09 8.09
N SER A 48 5.62 15.38 9.17
CA SER A 48 5.23 13.98 9.37
C SER A 48 3.75 13.76 9.75
N LEU A 49 3.02 14.82 10.11
CA LEU A 49 1.65 14.72 10.64
C LEU A 49 0.57 15.00 9.59
N GLU A 50 0.86 15.85 8.59
CA GLU A 50 -0.09 16.21 7.52
C GLU A 50 0.62 16.21 6.17
N LEU A 51 -0.08 15.78 5.12
CA LEU A 51 0.44 15.85 3.77
C LEU A 51 0.61 17.32 3.36
N ALA A 52 1.74 17.62 2.71
CA ALA A 52 1.93 18.90 2.04
C ALA A 52 0.77 19.17 1.06
N ARG A 53 0.32 20.43 0.97
CA ARG A 53 -0.81 20.82 0.11
C ARG A 53 -0.37 21.12 -1.33
N ASP A 54 0.92 21.26 -1.57
CA ASP A 54 1.55 21.68 -2.82
C ASP A 54 2.77 20.80 -3.17
N GLY A 55 3.39 21.07 -4.32
CA GLY A 55 4.64 20.42 -4.75
C GLY A 55 4.50 18.97 -5.25
N TRP A 56 3.28 18.48 -5.45
CA TRP A 56 3.03 17.11 -5.90
C TRP A 56 2.99 16.98 -7.43
N GLU A 57 3.95 16.25 -7.98
CA GLU A 57 4.02 15.90 -9.39
C GLU A 57 3.49 14.48 -9.62
N LEU A 58 2.83 14.26 -10.75
CA LEU A 58 2.33 12.94 -11.13
C LEU A 58 3.49 12.03 -11.53
N LEU A 59 3.45 10.79 -11.06
CA LEU A 59 4.36 9.74 -11.51
C LEU A 59 3.60 8.64 -12.22
N ASP A 60 4.13 8.22 -13.36
CA ASP A 60 3.71 7.00 -14.02
C ASP A 60 4.15 5.78 -13.20
N ILE A 61 3.21 4.87 -13.00
CA ILE A 61 3.47 3.61 -12.32
C ILE A 61 3.71 2.54 -13.37
N VAL A 62 4.95 2.06 -13.43
CA VAL A 62 5.30 0.86 -14.20
C VAL A 62 5.23 -0.35 -13.27
N ASP A 63 4.02 -0.88 -13.05
CA ASP A 63 3.82 -2.08 -12.20
C ASP A 63 4.16 -3.35 -12.98
N LYS A 64 5.23 -4.04 -12.57
CA LYS A 64 5.64 -5.31 -13.18
C LYS A 64 5.03 -6.53 -12.49
N SER A 65 4.67 -6.46 -11.20
CA SER A 65 4.07 -7.59 -10.48
C SER A 65 3.43 -7.14 -9.16
N PRO A 66 2.08 -7.16 -9.06
CA PRO A 66 1.38 -6.70 -7.87
C PRO A 66 1.66 -7.60 -6.66
N PRO A 67 2.00 -7.06 -5.48
CA PRO A 67 2.22 -7.83 -4.27
C PRO A 67 0.99 -8.66 -3.90
N ARG A 68 1.22 -9.93 -3.52
CA ARG A 68 0.16 -10.85 -3.08
C ARG A 68 0.49 -11.40 -1.70
N ARG A 69 -0.50 -11.45 -0.83
CA ARG A 69 -0.39 -12.06 0.50
C ARG A 69 -1.59 -12.96 0.75
N TRP A 70 -1.34 -14.02 1.50
CA TRP A 70 -2.34 -14.97 1.96
C TRP A 70 -2.33 -14.99 3.48
N ARG A 71 -3.50 -15.20 4.09
CA ARG A 71 -3.66 -15.38 5.53
C ARG A 71 -4.75 -16.42 5.78
N SER A 72 -4.43 -17.42 6.60
CA SER A 72 -5.45 -18.32 7.13
C SER A 72 -6.24 -17.60 8.21
N PHE A 73 -7.55 -17.82 8.22
CA PHE A 73 -8.46 -17.21 9.19
C PHE A 73 -9.51 -18.25 9.61
N GLN A 74 -9.67 -18.43 10.92
CA GLN A 74 -10.70 -19.28 11.46
C GLN A 74 -11.99 -18.49 11.56
N SER A 75 -13.02 -18.95 10.85
CA SER A 75 -14.33 -18.31 10.83
C SER A 75 -15.39 -19.13 11.56
N SER A 76 -16.56 -18.53 11.78
CA SER A 76 -17.78 -19.19 12.23
C SER A 76 -18.24 -20.34 11.31
N ARG A 77 -17.79 -20.36 10.05
CA ARG A 77 -18.11 -21.37 9.02
C ARG A 77 -16.95 -22.31 8.69
N GLY A 78 -15.91 -22.33 9.53
CA GLY A 78 -14.70 -23.15 9.34
C GLY A 78 -13.49 -22.32 8.91
N GLU A 79 -12.42 -22.98 8.48
CA GLU A 79 -11.17 -22.29 8.12
C GLU A 79 -11.22 -21.75 6.69
N PHE A 80 -10.73 -20.53 6.49
CA PHE A 80 -10.63 -19.88 5.18
C PHE A 80 -9.21 -19.42 4.90
N VAL A 81 -8.86 -19.35 3.61
CA VAL A 81 -7.65 -18.66 3.16
C VAL A 81 -8.07 -17.36 2.48
N VAL A 82 -7.74 -16.24 3.11
CA VAL A 82 -7.94 -14.90 2.58
C VAL A 82 -6.70 -14.50 1.78
N ARG A 83 -6.93 -13.98 0.57
CA ARG A 83 -5.91 -13.50 -0.35
C ARG A 83 -6.13 -12.02 -0.63
N VAL A 84 -5.07 -11.25 -0.47
CA VAL A 84 -5.04 -9.82 -0.82
C VAL A 84 -4.03 -9.60 -1.94
N VAL A 85 -4.46 -8.86 -2.96
CA VAL A 85 -3.61 -8.38 -4.05
C VAL A 85 -3.58 -6.85 -3.98
N ALA A 86 -2.42 -6.27 -3.73
CA ALA A 86 -2.23 -4.82 -3.80
C ALA A 86 -1.92 -4.40 -5.24
N ARG A 87 -2.62 -3.38 -5.73
CA ARG A 87 -2.29 -2.68 -6.97
C ARG A 87 -2.06 -1.22 -6.66
N SER A 88 -0.94 -0.67 -7.11
CA SER A 88 -0.72 0.77 -7.11
C SER A 88 -1.60 1.39 -8.21
N SER A 89 -2.29 2.48 -7.92
CA SER A 89 -3.18 3.14 -8.89
C SER A 89 -2.71 4.53 -9.29
N ASN A 90 -2.21 5.31 -8.33
CA ASN A 90 -1.71 6.67 -8.56
C ASN A 90 -0.41 6.86 -7.78
N GLY A 91 0.64 7.29 -8.46
CA GLY A 91 1.91 7.66 -7.85
C GLY A 91 2.10 9.17 -7.94
N ARG A 92 2.62 9.78 -6.88
CA ARG A 92 3.07 11.17 -6.89
C ARG A 92 4.42 11.29 -6.20
N GLN A 93 5.23 12.23 -6.66
CA GLN A 93 6.44 12.65 -5.97
C GLN A 93 6.32 14.09 -5.52
N ASN A 94 7.09 14.46 -4.51
CA ASN A 94 7.26 15.82 -4.07
C ASN A 94 8.74 16.13 -3.82
N THR A 95 9.23 17.14 -4.53
CA THR A 95 10.63 17.59 -4.51
C THR A 95 10.82 18.92 -3.74
N HIS A 96 9.74 19.48 -3.19
CA HIS A 96 9.81 20.64 -2.30
C HIS A 96 10.29 20.27 -0.89
N TYR A 97 10.21 18.99 -0.55
CA TYR A 97 10.63 18.42 0.73
C TYR A 97 11.59 17.27 0.52
N ARG A 98 12.33 16.93 1.58
CA ARG A 98 13.15 15.72 1.64
C ARG A 98 12.72 14.79 2.76
N SER A 99 12.98 13.50 2.56
CA SER A 99 12.92 12.48 3.59
C SER A 99 14.11 12.62 4.56
N PRO A 100 14.08 11.91 5.72
CA PRO A 100 15.26 11.79 6.59
C PRO A 100 16.50 11.20 5.89
N THR A 101 16.31 10.47 4.79
CA THR A 101 17.36 9.85 3.97
C THR A 101 17.79 10.71 2.77
N ASN A 102 17.35 11.98 2.70
CA ASN A 102 17.61 12.92 1.60
C ASN A 102 17.06 12.47 0.24
N GLU A 103 15.85 11.92 0.25
CA GLU A 103 15.12 11.48 -0.94
C GLU A 103 13.87 12.33 -1.15
N PRO A 104 13.35 12.46 -2.40
CA PRO A 104 12.02 13.01 -2.63
C PRO A 104 10.96 12.22 -1.87
N ILE A 105 9.82 12.86 -1.61
CA ILE A 105 8.70 12.20 -0.95
C ILE A 105 7.83 11.55 -2.00
N TYR A 106 7.61 10.24 -1.86
CA TYR A 106 6.73 9.48 -2.74
C TYR A 106 5.43 9.13 -2.03
N TRP A 107 4.31 9.34 -2.71
CA TRP A 107 2.99 8.93 -2.25
C TRP A 107 2.33 8.03 -3.28
N VAL A 108 1.89 6.86 -2.85
CA VAL A 108 1.23 5.89 -3.71
C VAL A 108 -0.13 5.55 -3.13
N TYR A 109 -1.17 5.71 -3.95
CA TYR A 109 -2.49 5.20 -3.64
C TYR A 109 -2.57 3.72 -4.01
N TRP A 110 -3.01 2.91 -3.04
CA TRP A 110 -3.11 1.46 -3.18
C TRP A 110 -4.57 1.02 -3.25
N ILE A 111 -4.86 0.10 -4.15
CA ILE A 111 -6.13 -0.62 -4.23
C ILE A 111 -5.88 -2.07 -3.80
N TYR A 112 -6.55 -2.49 -2.73
CA TYR A 112 -6.46 -3.85 -2.22
C TYR A 112 -7.63 -4.69 -2.70
N LYS A 113 -7.36 -5.68 -3.54
CA LYS A 113 -8.34 -6.67 -3.98
C LYS A 113 -8.33 -7.85 -3.02
N VAL A 114 -9.38 -7.97 -2.22
CA VAL A 114 -9.57 -9.04 -1.23
C VAL A 114 -10.42 -10.15 -1.85
N SER A 115 -10.02 -11.40 -1.65
CA SER A 115 -10.72 -12.61 -2.08
C SER A 115 -10.49 -13.72 -1.07
N TRP A 116 -11.37 -14.71 -0.98
CA TRP A 116 -11.21 -15.82 -0.05
C TRP A 116 -11.82 -17.11 -0.60
N LYS A 117 -11.40 -18.22 0.00
CA LYS A 117 -12.01 -19.54 -0.23
C LYS A 117 -11.93 -20.39 1.05
N PRO A 118 -12.88 -21.31 1.27
CA PRO A 118 -12.76 -22.30 2.32
C PRO A 118 -11.47 -23.11 2.16
N ARG A 119 -10.81 -23.44 3.27
CA ARG A 119 -9.75 -24.43 3.32
C ARG A 119 -10.46 -25.78 3.47
N LYS A 120 -10.39 -26.62 2.43
CA LYS A 120 -11.01 -27.96 2.42
C LYS A 120 -10.61 -28.76 3.64
#